data_AF-A0A532TXQ4-F1
#
_entry.id   AF-A0A532TXQ4-F1
#
_cell.length_a   1.000
_cell.length_b   1.000
_cell.length_c   1.000
_cell.angle_alpha   90.00
_cell.angle_beta   90.00
_cell.angle_gamma   90.00
#
_symmetry.space_group_name_H-M   'P 1'
#
loop_
_entity.id
_entity.type
_entity.pdbx_description
1 polymer ?
#
loop_
_entity_poly.entity_id
_entity_poly.type
_entity_poly.pdbx_seq_one_letter_code
_entity_poly.pdbx_strand_id
1 'polypeptide(L)'
;MHAINNFKKQIKIITLLFDKRCHNCHSGLQILPALEFHHLNPYSKKYSWRDLRGRNIDEIIRIIKNENLQVLCRNCHSCEEMTNYDKFKEIILSEILSINNVGEIDTIVYEEIKSNIKYRSECLKGAQHRARIKYRIKKWIKKRIIIEILYNGACIGCRNIRINDKLPALEFHHRNPKIKEFKWEVLSKLPINNIITILKNEDCICLCKNCHSLIHSINFEQFFDEIFEKENALMIDLVEESYLKLQENINNFSFKEKL
;
A
#
# COMPACT_ATOMS: atom_id res chain seq x y z
N MET A 1 20.41 2.81 18.28
CA MET A 1 20.14 4.11 18.93
C MET A 1 19.41 5.13 18.03
N HIS A 2 19.96 5.62 16.91
CA HIS A 2 19.28 6.69 16.13
C HIS A 2 17.87 6.30 15.61
N ALA A 3 17.67 5.05 15.17
CA ALA A 3 16.36 4.57 14.73
C ALA A 3 15.31 4.55 15.86
N ILE A 4 15.68 4.04 17.04
CA ILE A 4 14.83 3.99 18.24
C ILE A 4 14.39 5.40 18.64
N ASN A 5 15.32 6.34 18.72
CA ASN A 5 15.02 7.74 19.05
C ASN A 5 14.05 8.39 18.05
N ASN A 6 14.14 8.04 16.76
CA ASN A 6 13.19 8.51 15.76
C ASN A 6 11.79 7.95 15.99
N PHE A 7 11.66 6.67 16.33
CA PHE A 7 10.36 6.07 16.65
C PHE A 7 9.76 6.67 17.92
N LYS A 8 10.55 6.82 18.99
CA LYS A 8 10.09 7.50 20.22
C LYS A 8 9.60 8.92 19.95
N LYS A 9 10.35 9.67 19.15
CA LYS A 9 9.97 11.02 18.72
C LYS A 9 8.66 11.00 17.93
N GLN A 10 8.51 10.05 17.01
CA GLN A 10 7.29 9.87 16.22
C GLN A 10 6.09 9.53 17.12
N ILE A 11 6.23 8.59 18.06
CA ILE A 11 5.18 8.24 19.04
C ILE A 11 4.74 9.47 19.82
N LYS A 12 5.68 10.26 20.33
CA LYS A 12 5.37 11.48 21.09
C LYS A 12 4.56 12.47 20.26
N ILE A 13 4.95 12.72 19.01
CA ILE A 13 4.22 13.62 18.10
C ILE A 13 2.81 13.07 17.79
N ILE A 14 2.70 11.79 17.43
CA ILE A 14 1.40 11.16 17.09
C ILE A 14 0.46 11.16 18.30
N THR A 15 1.00 10.92 19.50
CA THR A 15 0.23 10.97 20.74
C THR A 15 -0.28 12.38 21.04
N LEU A 16 0.57 13.40 20.88
CA LEU A 16 0.23 14.78 21.20
C LEU A 16 -0.77 15.41 20.23
N LEU A 17 -0.75 15.00 18.96
CA LEU A 17 -1.49 15.70 17.90
C LEU A 17 -2.59 14.88 17.22
N PHE A 18 -2.54 13.54 17.29
CA PHE A 18 -3.31 12.68 16.40
C PHE A 18 -3.96 11.48 17.11
N ASP A 19 -4.17 11.57 18.43
CA ASP A 19 -4.90 10.55 19.20
C ASP A 19 -4.36 9.12 18.99
N LYS A 20 -3.03 9.00 18.80
CA LYS A 20 -2.32 7.73 18.67
C LYS A 20 -2.73 6.85 17.48
N ARG A 21 -3.45 7.37 16.48
CA ARG A 21 -4.02 6.54 15.40
C ARG A 21 -4.08 7.20 14.03
N CYS A 22 -4.19 6.36 13.00
CA CYS A 22 -4.50 6.78 11.64
C CYS A 22 -5.86 7.49 11.60
N HIS A 23 -5.92 8.64 10.91
CA HIS A 23 -7.13 9.45 10.78
C HIS A 23 -8.27 8.66 10.11
N ASN A 24 -7.98 7.92 9.03
CA ASN A 24 -9.03 7.30 8.20
C ASN A 24 -9.53 5.94 8.71
N CYS A 25 -8.66 5.11 9.30
CA CYS A 25 -9.04 3.73 9.67
C CYS A 25 -8.73 3.36 11.12
N HIS A 26 -8.29 4.34 11.92
CA HIS A 26 -8.05 4.19 13.35
C HIS A 26 -7.01 3.11 13.73
N SER A 27 -6.22 2.59 12.78
CA SER A 27 -5.06 1.75 13.12
C SER A 27 -4.10 2.52 14.01
N GLY A 28 -3.73 1.92 15.14
CA GLY A 28 -2.96 2.58 16.20
C GLY A 28 -1.44 2.44 16.05
N LEU A 29 -0.74 2.68 17.16
CA LEU A 29 0.73 2.64 17.23
C LEU A 29 1.33 1.24 17.05
N GLN A 30 0.54 0.16 17.13
CA GLN A 30 1.04 -1.20 16.86
C GLN A 30 1.60 -1.35 15.45
N ILE A 31 1.22 -0.47 14.51
CA ILE A 31 1.75 -0.40 13.17
C ILE A 31 2.63 0.84 12.93
N LEU A 32 3.32 1.35 13.95
CA LEU A 32 4.10 2.60 13.88
C LEU A 32 4.97 2.76 12.62
N PRO A 33 5.72 1.74 12.14
CA PRO A 33 6.49 1.84 10.88
C PRO A 33 5.66 2.12 9.63
N ALA A 34 4.35 1.89 9.70
CA ALA A 34 3.40 2.15 8.65
C ALA A 34 2.62 3.47 8.84
N LEU A 35 2.83 4.22 9.92
CA LEU A 35 2.19 5.53 10.10
C LEU A 35 3.04 6.63 9.45
N GLU A 36 2.42 7.46 8.62
CA GLU A 36 3.05 8.53 7.86
C GLU A 36 2.30 9.84 8.05
N PHE A 37 3.03 10.96 8.04
CA PHE A 37 2.43 12.28 8.02
C PHE A 37 2.07 12.65 6.57
N HIS A 38 0.79 12.94 6.35
CA HIS A 38 0.21 13.25 5.05
C HIS A 38 -0.20 14.71 5.00
N HIS A 39 0.21 15.41 3.94
CA HIS A 39 -0.19 16.78 3.66
C HIS A 39 -1.60 16.83 3.09
N LEU A 40 -2.54 17.48 3.78
CA LEU A 40 -3.90 17.69 3.27
C LEU A 40 -3.91 18.55 1.99
N ASN A 41 -2.92 19.41 1.83
CA ASN A 41 -2.67 20.17 0.61
C ASN A 41 -1.26 19.87 0.09
N PRO A 42 -1.09 19.15 -1.03
CA PRO A 42 0.23 18.86 -1.58
C PRO A 42 1.07 20.10 -1.90
N TYR A 43 0.43 21.24 -2.19
CA TYR A 43 1.12 22.50 -2.47
C TYR A 43 1.65 23.22 -1.22
N SER A 44 1.20 22.83 -0.01
CA SER A 44 1.72 23.39 1.24
C SER A 44 3.00 22.69 1.73
N LYS A 45 3.38 21.56 1.12
CA LYS A 45 4.52 20.74 1.54
C LYS A 45 5.84 21.48 1.36
N LYS A 46 6.50 21.82 2.47
CA LYS A 46 7.89 22.31 2.47
C LYS A 46 8.85 21.28 3.05
N TYR A 47 8.37 20.43 3.96
CA TYR A 47 9.20 19.43 4.64
C TYR A 47 8.68 18.01 4.46
N SER A 48 9.59 17.06 4.34
CA SER A 48 9.33 15.64 4.51
C SER A 48 9.69 15.20 5.93
N TRP A 49 9.21 14.03 6.37
CA TRP A 49 9.62 13.48 7.66
C TRP A 49 11.14 13.31 7.80
N ARG A 50 11.84 13.04 6.69
CA ARG A 50 13.31 12.95 6.66
C ARG A 50 13.97 14.27 7.07
N ASP A 51 13.36 15.40 6.70
CA ASP A 51 13.83 16.74 7.03
C ASP A 51 13.47 17.16 8.46
N LEU A 52 12.39 16.58 9.00
CA LEU A 52 11.87 16.89 10.32
C LEU A 52 12.51 16.07 11.44
N ARG A 53 12.86 14.80 11.20
CA ARG A 53 13.29 13.88 12.28
C ARG A 53 14.52 14.34 13.08
N GLY A 54 15.38 15.18 12.49
CA GLY A 54 16.54 15.77 13.17
C GLY A 54 16.25 16.99 14.03
N ARG A 55 15.07 17.61 13.89
CA ARG A 55 14.68 18.83 14.61
C ARG A 55 14.21 18.53 16.03
N ASN A 56 14.13 19.58 16.86
CA ASN A 56 13.51 19.48 18.18
C ASN A 56 11.98 19.30 18.04
N ILE A 57 11.34 18.74 19.06
CA ILE A 57 9.93 18.34 18.98
C ILE A 57 8.99 19.54 18.80
N ASP A 58 9.25 20.65 19.48
CA ASP A 58 8.39 21.84 19.41
C ASP A 58 8.38 22.46 18.02
N GLU A 59 9.55 22.47 17.36
CA GLU A 59 9.68 22.90 15.98
C GLU A 59 8.92 21.99 15.02
N ILE A 60 9.01 20.66 15.22
CA ILE A 60 8.26 19.69 14.40
C ILE A 60 6.75 19.89 14.58
N ILE A 61 6.28 20.04 15.82
CA ILE A 61 4.86 20.29 16.11
C ILE A 61 4.39 21.58 15.42
N ARG A 62 5.18 22.65 15.50
CA ARG A 62 4.87 23.92 14.82
C ARG A 62 4.76 23.73 13.30
N ILE A 63 5.68 23.00 12.69
CA ILE A 63 5.65 22.71 11.24
C ILE A 63 4.42 21.88 10.88
N ILE A 64 4.14 20.80 11.62
CA ILE A 64 2.99 19.92 11.39
C ILE A 64 1.67 20.71 11.43
N LYS A 65 1.51 21.59 12.42
CA LYS A 65 0.34 22.47 12.52
C LYS A 65 0.26 23.46 11.36
N ASN A 66 1.38 24.11 11.03
CA ASN A 66 1.42 25.13 9.96
C ASN A 66 1.17 24.56 8.56
N GLU A 67 1.64 23.35 8.28
CA GLU A 67 1.44 22.69 6.99
C GLU A 67 0.13 21.87 6.93
N ASN A 68 -0.64 21.84 8.04
CA ASN A 68 -1.92 21.13 8.17
C ASN A 68 -1.82 19.62 7.82
N LEU A 69 -0.89 18.92 8.48
CA LEU A 69 -0.69 17.48 8.27
C LEU A 69 -1.67 16.65 9.10
N GLN A 70 -1.99 15.48 8.59
CA GLN A 70 -2.65 14.40 9.32
C GLN A 70 -1.78 13.15 9.38
N VAL A 71 -2.10 12.19 10.25
CA VAL A 71 -1.44 10.88 10.28
C VAL A 71 -2.30 9.86 9.55
N LEU A 72 -1.73 9.20 8.55
CA LEU A 72 -2.34 8.08 7.85
C LEU A 72 -1.46 6.84 7.96
N CYS A 73 -2.08 5.67 8.03
CA CYS A 73 -1.33 4.43 7.76
C CYS A 73 -1.03 4.32 6.26
N ARG A 74 0.04 3.62 5.87
CA ARG A 74 0.45 3.50 4.46
C ARG A 74 -0.63 2.93 3.55
N ASN A 75 -1.51 2.08 4.07
CA ASN A 75 -2.65 1.60 3.31
C ASN A 75 -3.59 2.75 2.92
N CYS A 76 -3.99 3.58 3.90
CA CYS A 76 -4.85 4.74 3.67
C CYS A 76 -4.12 5.80 2.84
N HIS A 77 -2.87 6.10 3.18
CA HIS A 77 -2.06 7.07 2.44
C HIS A 77 -1.96 6.73 0.95
N SER A 78 -1.76 5.45 0.63
CA SER A 78 -1.73 4.99 -0.76
C SER A 78 -3.07 5.02 -1.47
N CYS A 79 -4.20 5.00 -0.76
CA CYS A 79 -5.49 5.21 -1.40
C CYS A 79 -5.66 6.69 -1.73
N GLU A 80 -5.38 7.59 -0.78
CA GLU A 80 -5.46 9.06 -0.98
C GLU A 80 -4.61 9.56 -2.15
N GLU A 81 -3.40 9.02 -2.33
CA GLU A 81 -2.51 9.44 -3.42
C GLU A 81 -2.94 8.93 -4.81
N MET A 82 -3.81 7.91 -4.89
CA MET A 82 -4.11 7.21 -6.15
C MET A 82 -5.37 7.75 -6.85
N THR A 83 -5.39 9.06 -7.09
CA THR A 83 -6.49 9.78 -7.77
C THR A 83 -6.98 9.13 -9.08
N ASN A 84 -6.07 8.55 -9.89
CA ASN A 84 -6.46 7.84 -11.11
C ASN A 84 -7.18 6.52 -10.81
N TYR A 85 -6.79 5.80 -9.74
CA TYR A 85 -7.51 4.60 -9.34
C TYR A 85 -8.93 4.96 -8.91
N ASP A 86 -9.11 5.95 -8.04
CA ASP A 86 -10.44 6.34 -7.55
C ASP A 86 -11.36 6.77 -8.69
N LYS A 87 -10.82 7.55 -9.62
CA LYS A 87 -11.55 7.97 -10.82
C LYS A 87 -12.09 6.78 -11.62
N PHE A 88 -11.29 5.73 -11.79
CA PHE A 88 -11.60 4.56 -12.60
C PHE A 88 -11.91 3.31 -11.77
N LYS A 89 -12.27 3.46 -10.50
CA LYS A 89 -12.43 2.33 -9.56
C LYS A 89 -13.49 1.33 -10.02
N GLU A 90 -14.63 1.83 -10.50
CA GLU A 90 -15.75 1.02 -10.99
C GLU A 90 -15.32 0.09 -12.13
N ILE A 91 -14.68 0.62 -13.17
CA ILE A 91 -14.18 -0.20 -14.27
C ILE A 91 -13.05 -1.14 -13.82
N ILE A 92 -12.13 -0.68 -12.96
CA ILE A 92 -11.01 -1.50 -12.50
C ILE A 92 -11.48 -2.73 -11.72
N LEU A 93 -12.53 -2.57 -10.91
CA LEU A 93 -13.12 -3.62 -10.07
C LEU A 93 -14.29 -4.37 -10.75
N SER A 94 -14.61 -4.07 -12.01
CA SER A 94 -15.70 -4.72 -12.72
C SER A 94 -15.48 -6.22 -12.87
N GLU A 95 -16.48 -7.01 -12.51
CA GLU A 95 -16.47 -8.48 -12.62
C GLU A 95 -16.43 -8.96 -14.07
N ILE A 96 -16.91 -8.15 -15.02
CA ILE A 96 -16.85 -8.44 -16.46
C ILE A 96 -15.40 -8.63 -16.92
N LEU A 97 -14.47 -7.90 -16.29
CA LEU A 97 -13.03 -7.95 -16.56
C LEU A 97 -12.35 -9.10 -15.79
N SER A 98 -12.94 -10.29 -15.84
CA SER A 98 -12.43 -11.50 -15.16
C SER A 98 -11.26 -12.16 -15.91
N ILE A 99 -10.68 -13.20 -15.29
CA ILE A 99 -9.64 -14.03 -15.92
C ILE A 99 -10.08 -14.66 -17.25
N ASN A 100 -11.39 -14.87 -17.44
CA ASN A 100 -11.92 -15.51 -18.64
C ASN A 100 -11.85 -14.59 -19.87
N ASN A 101 -11.77 -13.27 -19.65
CA ASN A 101 -11.87 -12.26 -20.71
C ASN A 101 -10.59 -11.42 -20.86
N VAL A 102 -9.43 -11.98 -20.49
CA VAL A 102 -8.16 -11.24 -20.47
C VAL A 102 -7.77 -10.67 -21.84
N GLY A 103 -8.11 -11.38 -22.93
CA GLY A 103 -7.89 -10.92 -24.31
C GLY A 103 -8.77 -9.73 -24.70
N GLU A 104 -9.90 -9.53 -24.01
CA GLU A 104 -10.90 -8.51 -24.33
C GLU A 104 -10.76 -7.25 -23.48
N ILE A 105 -9.85 -7.24 -22.49
CA ILE A 105 -9.64 -6.11 -21.57
C ILE A 105 -9.47 -4.80 -22.35
N ASP A 106 -8.75 -4.81 -23.46
CA ASP A 106 -8.47 -3.59 -24.23
C ASP A 106 -9.74 -3.02 -24.87
N THR A 107 -10.57 -3.88 -25.44
CA THR A 107 -11.85 -3.53 -26.07
C THR A 107 -12.83 -3.04 -25.01
N ILE A 108 -12.99 -3.79 -23.91
CA ILE A 108 -13.90 -3.45 -22.81
C ILE A 108 -13.50 -2.10 -22.19
N VAL A 109 -12.21 -1.90 -21.89
CA VAL A 109 -11.72 -0.64 -21.33
C VAL A 109 -11.96 0.52 -22.30
N TYR A 110 -11.80 0.31 -23.60
CA TYR A 110 -12.06 1.35 -24.57
C TYR A 110 -13.53 1.73 -24.65
N GLU A 111 -14.43 0.75 -24.77
CA GLU A 111 -15.86 1.00 -24.88
C GLU A 111 -16.41 1.64 -23.61
N GLU A 112 -16.02 1.16 -22.42
CA GLU A 112 -16.44 1.74 -21.14
C GLU A 112 -16.00 3.21 -20.99
N ILE A 113 -14.76 3.54 -21.35
CA ILE A 113 -14.28 4.95 -21.32
C ILE A 113 -15.07 5.82 -22.30
N LYS A 114 -15.46 5.28 -23.45
CA LYS A 114 -16.14 6.00 -24.51
C LYS A 114 -17.63 6.22 -24.21
N SER A 115 -18.31 5.20 -23.67
CA SER A 115 -19.74 5.20 -23.43
C SER A 115 -20.13 5.84 -22.09
N ASN A 116 -19.25 5.75 -21.07
CA ASN A 116 -19.57 6.21 -19.73
C ASN A 116 -19.43 7.74 -19.60
N ILE A 117 -20.54 8.40 -19.27
CA ILE A 117 -20.62 9.86 -19.17
C ILE A 117 -19.62 10.44 -18.15
N LYS A 118 -19.27 9.68 -17.10
CA LYS A 118 -18.28 10.05 -16.07
C LYS A 118 -16.88 10.26 -16.65
N TYR A 119 -16.56 9.59 -17.77
CA TYR A 119 -15.23 9.61 -18.39
C TYR A 119 -15.16 10.48 -19.65
N ARG A 120 -16.29 11.04 -20.10
CA ARG A 120 -16.38 11.83 -21.32
C ARG A 120 -15.38 12.99 -21.38
N SER A 121 -15.12 13.66 -20.26
CA SER A 121 -14.13 14.75 -20.19
C SER A 121 -12.70 14.29 -20.49
N GLU A 122 -12.35 13.03 -20.20
CA GLU A 122 -11.05 12.45 -20.50
C GLU A 122 -10.91 12.10 -21.98
N CYS A 123 -12.01 11.73 -22.64
CA CYS A 123 -12.03 11.47 -24.07
C CYS A 123 -11.68 12.70 -24.91
N LEU A 124 -11.95 13.91 -24.40
CA LEU A 124 -11.70 15.17 -25.08
C LEU A 124 -10.23 15.63 -25.01
N LYS A 125 -9.41 15.11 -24.08
CA LYS A 125 -8.04 15.56 -23.79
C LYS A 125 -6.95 15.08 -24.78
N GLY A 126 -7.33 14.68 -25.99
CA GLY A 126 -6.39 14.26 -27.06
C GLY A 126 -5.93 12.79 -26.98
N ALA A 127 -5.35 12.29 -28.08
CA ALA A 127 -5.03 10.86 -28.25
C ALA A 127 -3.97 10.35 -27.26
N GLN A 128 -2.91 11.12 -27.03
CA GLN A 128 -1.82 10.72 -26.12
C GLN A 128 -2.30 10.58 -24.68
N HIS A 129 -3.17 11.48 -24.22
CA HIS A 129 -3.78 11.42 -22.90
C HIS A 129 -4.65 10.17 -22.74
N ARG A 130 -5.52 9.89 -23.72
CA ARG A 130 -6.34 8.67 -23.73
C ARG A 130 -5.49 7.40 -23.67
N ALA A 131 -4.39 7.33 -24.43
CA ALA A 131 -3.48 6.19 -24.40
C ALA A 131 -2.85 5.98 -23.01
N ARG A 132 -2.41 7.06 -22.35
CA ARG A 132 -1.86 7.00 -20.98
C ARG A 132 -2.88 6.53 -19.96
N ILE A 133 -4.12 7.01 -20.03
CA ILE A 133 -5.21 6.57 -19.15
C ILE A 133 -5.52 5.09 -19.34
N LYS A 134 -5.72 4.65 -20.59
CA LYS A 134 -5.95 3.24 -20.92
C LYS A 134 -4.85 2.35 -20.35
N TYR A 135 -3.59 2.73 -20.53
CA TYR A 135 -2.45 2.01 -19.98
C TYR A 135 -2.51 1.90 -18.45
N ARG A 136 -2.83 3.00 -17.74
CA ARG A 136 -2.95 3.01 -16.27
C ARG A 136 -4.08 2.10 -15.78
N ILE A 137 -5.25 2.17 -16.43
CA ILE A 137 -6.41 1.33 -16.09
C ILE A 137 -6.06 -0.16 -16.30
N LYS A 138 -5.47 -0.51 -17.45
CA LYS A 138 -4.99 -1.86 -17.74
C LYS A 138 -4.00 -2.37 -16.70
N LYS A 139 -3.04 -1.53 -16.26
CA LYS A 139 -2.06 -1.89 -15.22
C LYS A 139 -2.78 -2.26 -13.91
N TRP A 140 -3.83 -1.53 -13.53
CA TRP A 140 -4.62 -1.83 -12.34
C TRP A 140 -5.48 -3.09 -12.48
N ILE A 141 -6.15 -3.28 -13.62
CA ILE A 141 -6.94 -4.50 -13.90
C ILE A 141 -6.04 -5.73 -13.83
N LYS A 142 -4.88 -5.71 -14.49
CA LYS A 142 -3.90 -6.81 -14.42
C LYS A 142 -3.48 -7.08 -12.98
N LYS A 143 -3.15 -6.03 -12.22
CA LYS A 143 -2.77 -6.15 -10.80
C LYS A 143 -3.87 -6.85 -9.99
N ARG A 144 -5.13 -6.41 -10.14
CA ARG A 144 -6.31 -7.01 -9.49
C ARG A 144 -6.42 -8.49 -9.82
N ILE A 145 -6.47 -8.85 -11.11
CA ILE A 145 -6.62 -10.23 -11.59
C ILE A 145 -5.51 -11.13 -11.03
N ILE A 146 -4.25 -10.67 -11.08
CA ILE A 146 -3.12 -11.43 -10.54
C ILE A 146 -3.29 -11.67 -9.03
N ILE A 147 -3.75 -10.66 -8.29
CA ILE A 147 -3.94 -10.79 -6.85
C ILE A 147 -5.09 -11.75 -6.51
N GLU A 148 -6.18 -11.72 -7.28
CA GLU A 148 -7.28 -12.67 -7.17
C GLU A 148 -6.80 -14.11 -7.37
N ILE A 149 -6.07 -14.35 -8.46
CA ILE A 149 -5.62 -15.69 -8.86
C ILE A 149 -4.62 -16.27 -7.86
N LEU A 150 -3.58 -15.49 -7.50
CA LEU A 150 -2.45 -16.02 -6.73
C LEU A 150 -2.65 -15.92 -5.22
N TYR A 151 -3.40 -14.93 -4.75
CA TYR A 151 -3.44 -14.57 -3.33
C TYR A 151 -4.87 -14.46 -2.79
N ASN A 152 -5.85 -15.04 -3.50
CA ASN A 152 -7.27 -15.03 -3.12
C ASN A 152 -7.82 -13.61 -2.87
N GLY A 153 -7.33 -12.64 -3.64
CA GLY A 153 -7.81 -11.26 -3.60
C GLY A 153 -7.40 -10.50 -2.33
N ALA A 154 -6.41 -10.96 -1.56
CA ALA A 154 -6.08 -10.40 -0.25
C ALA A 154 -4.58 -10.33 0.03
N CYS A 155 -4.22 -9.47 0.99
CA CYS A 155 -2.91 -9.47 1.64
C CYS A 155 -2.68 -10.82 2.35
N ILE A 156 -1.56 -11.47 2.05
CA ILE A 156 -1.12 -12.71 2.70
C ILE A 156 -0.83 -12.46 4.18
N GLY A 157 -0.15 -11.36 4.52
CA GLY A 157 0.31 -11.10 5.89
C GLY A 157 -0.80 -10.90 6.91
N CYS A 158 -1.78 -10.02 6.63
CA CYS A 158 -2.85 -9.71 7.58
C CYS A 158 -4.21 -10.31 7.23
N ARG A 159 -4.42 -10.78 5.99
CA ARG A 159 -5.71 -11.29 5.46
C ARG A 159 -6.89 -10.30 5.44
N ASN A 160 -6.77 -9.15 6.12
CA ASN A 160 -7.85 -8.18 6.27
C ASN A 160 -7.96 -7.20 5.10
N ILE A 161 -6.86 -6.93 4.38
CA ILE A 161 -6.87 -6.00 3.25
C ILE A 161 -7.12 -6.76 1.96
N ARG A 162 -8.21 -6.39 1.27
CA ARG A 162 -8.66 -7.03 0.03
C ARG A 162 -8.69 -6.07 -1.15
N ILE A 163 -8.71 -6.63 -2.35
CA ILE A 163 -8.76 -5.87 -3.61
C ILE A 163 -9.97 -4.93 -3.72
N ASN A 164 -11.14 -5.33 -3.22
CA ASN A 164 -12.37 -4.54 -3.33
C ASN A 164 -12.39 -3.33 -2.38
N ASP A 165 -11.58 -3.39 -1.32
CA ASP A 165 -11.43 -2.32 -0.34
C ASP A 165 -10.24 -1.40 -0.71
N LYS A 166 -9.02 -1.95 -0.76
CA LYS A 166 -7.77 -1.16 -0.89
C LYS A 166 -6.77 -1.77 -1.88
N LEU A 167 -7.18 -2.03 -3.13
CA LEU A 167 -6.25 -2.46 -4.20
C LEU A 167 -4.98 -1.57 -4.32
N PRO A 168 -5.04 -0.23 -4.18
CA PRO A 168 -3.85 0.61 -4.18
C PRO A 168 -2.82 0.23 -3.13
N ALA A 169 -3.28 -0.22 -1.96
CA ALA A 169 -2.45 -0.59 -0.83
C ALA A 169 -1.80 -1.98 -0.95
N LEU A 170 -2.19 -2.81 -1.92
CA LEU A 170 -1.60 -4.14 -2.10
C LEU A 170 -0.34 -4.08 -2.96
N GLU A 171 0.74 -4.75 -2.58
CA GLU A 171 2.03 -4.75 -3.26
C GLU A 171 2.58 -6.18 -3.38
N PHE A 172 3.40 -6.40 -4.40
CA PHE A 172 4.13 -7.65 -4.59
C PHE A 172 5.45 -7.59 -3.84
N HIS A 173 5.65 -8.53 -2.92
CA HIS A 173 6.81 -8.62 -2.04
C HIS A 173 7.54 -9.94 -2.30
N HIS A 174 8.80 -9.85 -2.68
CA HIS A 174 9.68 -11.01 -2.87
C HIS A 174 10.19 -11.50 -1.51
N ARG A 175 9.83 -12.73 -1.10
CA ARG A 175 10.33 -13.31 0.17
C ARG A 175 11.85 -13.40 0.19
N ASN A 176 12.45 -13.69 -0.96
CA ASN A 176 13.89 -13.61 -1.16
C ASN A 176 14.22 -12.52 -2.20
N PRO A 177 14.79 -11.36 -1.80
CA PRO A 177 15.10 -10.30 -2.75
C PRO A 177 16.24 -10.67 -3.73
N LYS A 178 17.02 -11.71 -3.47
CA LYS A 178 18.15 -12.13 -4.34
C LYS A 178 17.70 -12.82 -5.63
N ILE A 179 16.49 -13.37 -5.66
CA ILE A 179 15.93 -14.06 -6.84
C ILE A 179 15.02 -13.15 -7.68
N LYS A 180 14.90 -11.87 -7.30
CA LYS A 180 14.10 -10.89 -8.03
C LYS A 180 14.80 -10.49 -9.34
N GLU A 181 14.15 -10.75 -10.45
CA GLU A 181 14.61 -10.35 -11.78
C GLU A 181 13.89 -9.09 -12.25
N PHE A 182 12.59 -8.98 -11.97
CA PHE A 182 11.75 -7.93 -12.54
C PHE A 182 11.07 -7.01 -11.51
N LYS A 183 10.85 -5.76 -11.94
CA LYS A 183 9.99 -4.79 -11.23
C LYS A 183 8.57 -4.84 -11.82
N TRP A 184 7.58 -4.46 -11.03
CA TRP A 184 6.18 -4.43 -11.46
C TRP A 184 5.94 -3.57 -12.72
N GLU A 185 6.70 -2.49 -12.90
CA GLU A 185 6.65 -1.63 -14.09
C GLU A 185 6.98 -2.39 -15.38
N VAL A 186 7.86 -3.39 -15.29
CA VAL A 186 8.24 -4.26 -16.41
C VAL A 186 7.23 -5.39 -16.53
N LEU A 187 6.92 -6.08 -15.42
CA LEU A 187 5.98 -7.19 -15.40
C LEU A 187 4.60 -6.81 -15.95
N SER A 188 4.06 -5.66 -15.57
CA SER A 188 2.72 -5.22 -16.00
C SER A 188 2.54 -5.08 -17.52
N LYS A 189 3.64 -5.06 -18.29
CA LYS A 189 3.63 -5.06 -19.76
C LYS A 189 3.47 -6.45 -20.36
N LEU A 190 3.81 -7.51 -19.62
CA LEU A 190 3.74 -8.90 -20.08
C LEU A 190 2.29 -9.43 -20.09
N PRO A 191 2.03 -10.54 -20.80
CA PRO A 191 0.79 -11.30 -20.66
C PRO A 191 0.59 -11.80 -19.21
N ILE A 192 -0.66 -11.88 -18.74
CA ILE A 192 -0.97 -12.26 -17.35
C ILE A 192 -0.36 -13.62 -16.97
N ASN A 193 -0.42 -14.60 -17.87
CA ASN A 193 0.15 -15.94 -17.63
C ASN A 193 1.68 -15.87 -17.38
N ASN A 194 2.41 -15.06 -18.14
CA ASN A 194 3.84 -14.88 -17.94
C ASN A 194 4.12 -14.21 -16.59
N ILE A 195 3.32 -13.21 -16.21
CA ILE A 195 3.46 -12.55 -14.90
C ILE A 195 3.24 -13.55 -13.77
N ILE A 196 2.20 -14.39 -13.87
CA ILE A 196 1.91 -15.44 -12.89
C ILE A 196 3.09 -16.38 -12.73
N THR A 197 3.64 -16.89 -13.84
CA THR A 197 4.80 -17.79 -13.81
C THR A 197 6.01 -17.12 -13.15
N ILE A 198 6.31 -15.87 -13.51
CA ILE A 198 7.44 -15.14 -12.91
C ILE A 198 7.22 -14.92 -11.41
N LEU A 199 6.05 -14.46 -10.99
CA LEU A 199 5.77 -14.22 -9.56
C LEU A 199 5.83 -15.51 -8.73
N LYS A 200 5.43 -16.66 -9.31
CA LYS A 200 5.60 -17.96 -8.67
C LYS A 200 7.08 -18.35 -8.54
N ASN A 201 7.85 -18.20 -9.61
CA ASN A 201 9.27 -18.57 -9.65
C ASN A 201 10.12 -17.66 -8.74
N GLU A 202 9.81 -16.37 -8.66
CA GLU A 202 10.49 -15.41 -7.80
C GLU A 202 9.99 -15.45 -6.34
N ASP A 203 9.15 -16.43 -5.98
CA ASP A 203 8.56 -16.61 -4.65
C ASP A 203 7.93 -15.33 -4.08
N CYS A 204 7.10 -14.70 -4.90
CA CYS A 204 6.52 -13.40 -4.61
C CYS A 204 5.16 -13.55 -3.92
N ILE A 205 4.93 -12.80 -2.84
CA ILE A 205 3.65 -12.77 -2.11
C ILE A 205 2.97 -11.41 -2.27
N CYS A 206 1.67 -11.35 -2.01
CA CYS A 206 0.96 -10.07 -1.92
C CYS A 206 0.86 -9.59 -0.48
N LEU A 207 1.37 -8.39 -0.19
CA LEU A 207 1.24 -7.74 1.11
C LEU A 207 0.54 -6.40 0.98
N CYS A 208 -0.22 -5.98 1.99
CA CYS A 208 -0.62 -4.58 2.07
C CYS A 208 0.57 -3.71 2.49
N LYS A 209 0.56 -2.42 2.16
CA LYS A 209 1.66 -1.50 2.50
C LYS A 209 1.96 -1.43 3.99
N ASN A 210 0.97 -1.61 4.86
CA ASN A 210 1.22 -1.68 6.30
C ASN A 210 2.06 -2.92 6.65
N CYS A 211 1.66 -4.11 6.20
CA CYS A 211 2.43 -5.34 6.40
C CYS A 211 3.82 -5.24 5.75
N HIS A 212 3.90 -4.70 4.54
CA HIS A 212 5.15 -4.51 3.82
C HIS A 212 6.12 -3.57 4.57
N SER A 213 5.59 -2.50 5.19
CA SER A 213 6.38 -1.64 6.08
C SER A 213 6.92 -2.38 7.30
N LEU A 214 6.08 -3.18 7.96
CA LEU A 214 6.47 -3.88 9.19
C LEU A 214 7.62 -4.85 8.94
N ILE A 215 7.55 -5.67 7.89
CA ILE A 215 8.60 -6.65 7.58
C ILE A 215 9.93 -6.01 7.15
N HIS A 216 9.90 -4.78 6.63
CA HIS A 216 11.11 -4.04 6.27
C HIS A 216 11.66 -3.19 7.42
N SER A 217 10.95 -3.13 8.55
CA SER A 217 11.33 -2.34 9.72
C SER A 217 12.08 -3.16 10.76
N ILE A 218 13.26 -3.68 10.39
CA ILE A 218 14.11 -4.54 11.25
C ILE A 218 14.35 -3.89 12.62
N ASN A 219 14.67 -2.59 12.66
CA ASN A 219 14.92 -1.88 13.92
C ASN A 219 13.65 -1.72 14.79
N PHE A 220 12.45 -1.77 14.22
CA PHE A 220 11.23 -1.72 15.03
C PHE A 220 10.94 -3.10 15.60
N GLU A 221 11.04 -4.14 14.77
CA GLU A 221 10.86 -5.54 15.17
C GLU A 221 11.83 -5.95 16.30
N GLN A 222 13.09 -5.52 16.23
CA GLN A 222 14.10 -5.89 17.23
C GLN A 222 14.02 -5.10 18.55
N PHE A 223 13.40 -3.92 18.54
CA PHE A 223 13.51 -2.96 19.65
C PHE A 223 12.17 -2.33 20.04
N PHE A 224 11.03 -2.97 19.73
CA PHE A 224 9.71 -2.38 20.05
C PHE A 224 9.49 -2.24 21.55
N ASP A 225 10.03 -3.13 22.37
CA ASP A 225 10.04 -3.05 23.83
C ASP A 225 10.75 -1.79 24.35
N GLU A 226 11.93 -1.47 23.79
CA GLU A 226 12.66 -0.24 24.12
C GLU A 226 11.92 1.00 23.60
N ILE A 227 11.31 0.91 22.41
CA ILE A 227 10.57 2.01 21.76
C ILE A 227 9.32 2.39 22.57
N PHE A 228 8.54 1.42 23.04
CA PHE A 228 7.30 1.67 23.78
C PHE A 228 7.48 1.87 25.28
N GLU A 229 8.66 1.52 25.81
CA GLU A 229 8.99 1.52 27.24
C GLU A 229 8.17 0.47 28.02
N LYS A 230 8.77 -0.14 29.05
CA LYS A 230 8.19 -1.29 29.77
C LYS A 230 6.82 -1.01 30.40
N GLU A 231 6.50 0.26 30.64
CA GLU A 231 5.23 0.69 31.23
C GLU A 231 4.04 0.52 30.26
N ASN A 232 4.30 0.23 28.98
CA ASN A 232 3.28 0.05 27.95
C ASN A 232 3.15 -1.42 27.52
N ALA A 233 3.07 -2.34 28.50
CA ALA A 233 3.03 -3.79 28.29
C ALA A 233 1.96 -4.22 27.27
N LEU A 234 0.74 -3.67 27.36
CA LEU A 234 -0.32 -3.97 26.41
C LEU A 234 0.06 -3.66 24.96
N MET A 235 0.79 -2.56 24.71
CA MET A 235 1.22 -2.24 23.36
C MET A 235 2.33 -3.16 22.86
N ILE A 236 3.22 -3.58 23.75
CA ILE A 236 4.29 -4.53 23.44
C ILE A 236 3.65 -5.87 22.99
N ASP A 237 2.70 -6.38 23.76
CA ASP A 237 1.97 -7.63 23.45
C ASP A 237 1.24 -7.53 22.10
N LEU A 238 0.57 -6.41 21.83
CA LEU A 238 -0.15 -6.19 20.56
C LEU A 238 0.79 -6.15 19.35
N VAL A 239 1.98 -5.57 19.51
CA VAL A 239 2.99 -5.53 18.45
C VAL A 239 3.55 -6.93 18.21
N GLU A 240 3.91 -7.64 19.27
CA GLU A 240 4.43 -9.00 19.21
C GLU A 240 3.44 -9.94 18.53
N GLU A 241 2.17 -9.96 18.97
CA GLU A 241 1.11 -10.77 18.36
C GLU A 241 0.95 -10.44 16.86
N SER A 242 1.00 -9.16 16.51
CA SER A 242 0.90 -8.72 15.12
C SER A 242 2.05 -9.23 14.25
N TYR A 243 3.28 -9.24 14.78
CA TYR A 243 4.46 -9.77 14.08
C TYR A 243 4.42 -11.29 13.94
N LEU A 244 4.09 -12.01 15.02
CA LEU A 244 3.97 -13.46 15.00
C LEU A 244 2.94 -13.92 13.96
N LYS A 245 1.75 -13.32 13.98
CA LYS A 245 0.69 -13.63 13.01
C LYS A 245 1.09 -13.29 11.58
N LEU A 246 1.78 -12.17 11.38
CA LEU A 246 2.29 -11.76 10.06
C LEU A 246 3.31 -12.78 9.51
N GLN A 247 4.28 -13.16 10.33
CA GLN A 247 5.32 -14.13 9.95
C GLN A 247 4.71 -15.52 9.71
N GLU A 248 3.83 -16.00 10.60
CA GLU A 248 3.13 -17.27 10.45
C GLU A 248 2.38 -17.32 9.11
N ASN A 249 1.59 -16.30 8.80
CA ASN A 249 0.84 -16.23 7.56
C ASN A 249 1.73 -16.22 6.30
N ILE A 250 2.88 -15.57 6.37
CA ILE A 250 3.87 -15.50 5.27
C ILE A 250 4.57 -16.85 5.09
N ASN A 251 4.95 -17.51 6.18
CA ASN A 251 5.67 -18.79 6.17
C ASN A 251 4.74 -19.92 5.72
N ASN A 252 3.49 -19.90 6.15
CA ASN A 252 2.48 -20.90 5.77
C ASN A 252 1.89 -20.67 4.37
N PHE A 253 2.26 -19.58 3.69
CA PHE A 253 1.80 -19.37 2.33
C PHE A 253 2.56 -20.26 1.33
N SER A 254 1.79 -21.04 0.58
CA SER A 254 2.21 -21.74 -0.62
C SER A 254 1.28 -21.39 -1.78
N PHE A 255 1.82 -21.36 -2.99
CA PHE A 255 0.97 -21.28 -4.17
C PHE A 255 0.18 -22.57 -4.31
N LYS A 256 -1.12 -22.46 -4.59
CA LYS A 256 -1.91 -23.63 -4.98
C LYS A 256 -1.32 -24.23 -6.24
N GLU A 257 -1.00 -25.52 -6.20
CA GLU A 257 -0.87 -26.33 -7.41
C GLU A 257 -2.21 -26.25 -8.14
N LYS A 258 -2.18 -26.04 -9.47
CA LYS A 258 -3.43 -25.91 -10.22
C LYS A 258 -4.28 -27.16 -9.99
N LEU A 259 -5.55 -26.95 -9.62
CA LEU A 259 -6.61 -27.94 -9.86
C LEU A 259 -6.76 -28.17 -11.36
#